data_AF-A0A3E5AQB0-F1
#
_entry.id   AF-A0A3E5AQB0-F1
#
_cell.length_a   1.000
_cell.length_b   1.000
_cell.length_c   1.000
_cell.angle_alpha   90.00
_cell.angle_beta   90.00
_cell.angle_gamma   90.00
#
_symmetry.space_group_name_H-M   'P 1'
#
loop_
_entity.id
_entity.type
_entity.pdbx_description
1 polymer ?
#
loop_
_entity_poly.entity_id
_entity_poly.type
_entity_poly.pdbx_seq_one_letter_code
_entity_poly.pdbx_strand_id
1 'polypeptide(L)'
;MKLTEMLGQYEELLDKKDQLAKDTKDNNAAIDKLKTEIAEMMIDEDIPSQGYGDYIYSLQDKVKYSKRGEAYLQEHGLDFFEVLREQGLGELIKETVNAGSLQSAMKEIAEENDGELPPELDEVVSSYEMTDIARRKSTNKALKRAKGE
;
A
#
# COMPACT_ATOMS: atom_id res chain seq x y z
N MET A 1 -7.97 -2.18 32.67
CA MET A 1 -8.83 -1.51 31.67
C MET A 1 -10.07 -2.35 31.46
N LYS A 2 -11.23 -1.73 31.28
CA LYS A 2 -12.47 -2.43 30.90
C LYS A 2 -12.46 -2.69 29.38
N LEU A 3 -13.13 -3.75 28.93
CA LEU A 3 -13.19 -4.15 27.51
C LEU A 3 -13.57 -3.00 26.57
N THR A 4 -14.52 -2.16 26.96
CA THR A 4 -14.98 -1.01 26.16
C THR A 4 -13.91 0.06 25.97
N GLU A 5 -13.02 0.24 26.95
CA GLU A 5 -11.90 1.19 26.85
C GLU A 5 -10.88 0.67 25.84
N MET A 6 -10.58 -0.64 25.87
CA MET A 6 -9.68 -1.28 24.91
C MET A 6 -10.24 -1.23 23.48
N LEU A 7 -11.54 -1.45 23.31
CA LEU A 7 -12.19 -1.31 22.01
C LEU A 7 -12.14 0.15 21.52
N GLY A 8 -12.29 1.14 22.41
CA GLY A 8 -12.09 2.55 22.06
C GLY A 8 -10.68 2.83 21.56
N GLN A 9 -9.65 2.38 22.30
CA GLN A 9 -8.25 2.51 21.90
C GLN A 9 -7.95 1.80 20.57
N TYR A 10 -8.54 0.63 20.34
CA TYR A 10 -8.38 -0.10 19.09
C TYR A 10 -8.94 0.70 17.90
N GLU A 11 -10.12 1.30 18.05
CA GLU A 11 -10.72 2.15 17.00
C GLU A 11 -9.86 3.39 16.71
N GLU A 12 -9.35 4.06 17.75
CA GLU A 12 -8.44 5.21 17.60
C GLU A 12 -7.16 4.85 16.84
N LEU A 13 -6.62 3.64 17.05
CA LEU A 13 -5.45 3.16 16.31
C LEU A 13 -5.74 2.91 14.82
N LEU A 14 -6.93 2.41 14.50
CA LEU A 14 -7.35 2.24 13.10
C LEU A 14 -7.52 3.59 12.41
N ASP A 15 -8.21 4.55 13.05
CA ASP A 15 -8.41 5.89 12.50
C ASP A 15 -7.06 6.61 12.31
N LYS A 16 -6.14 6.47 13.28
CA LYS A 16 -4.78 7.01 13.16
C LYS A 16 -4.00 6.39 12.01
N LYS A 17 -4.13 5.08 11.78
CA LYS A 17 -3.47 4.40 10.64
C LYS A 17 -3.95 4.99 9.31
N ASP A 18 -5.25 5.19 9.16
CA ASP A 18 -5.84 5.77 7.94
C ASP A 18 -5.42 7.23 7.75
N GLN A 19 -5.40 8.01 8.84
CA GLN A 19 -4.93 9.40 8.83
C GLN A 19 -3.45 9.49 8.42
N LEU A 20 -2.57 8.65 8.98
CA LEU A 20 -1.16 8.63 8.63
C LEU A 20 -0.92 8.28 7.15
N ALA A 21 -1.71 7.35 6.60
CA ALA A 21 -1.64 7.00 5.19
C ALA A 21 -2.01 8.20 4.30
N LYS A 22 -3.04 8.96 4.69
CA LYS A 22 -3.44 10.19 4.00
C LYS A 22 -2.38 11.28 4.13
N ASP A 23 -1.91 11.57 5.34
CA ASP A 23 -0.91 12.61 5.59
C ASP A 23 0.39 12.34 4.83
N THR A 24 0.81 11.07 4.76
CA THR A 24 1.99 10.69 3.98
C THR A 24 1.80 11.00 2.49
N LYS A 25 0.63 10.68 1.94
CA LYS A 25 0.30 10.96 0.54
C LYS A 25 0.28 12.47 0.26
N ASP A 26 -0.42 13.23 1.10
CA ASP A 26 -0.57 14.68 0.95
C ASP A 26 0.78 15.40 1.12
N ASN A 27 1.61 14.96 2.07
CA ASN A 27 2.95 15.48 2.27
C ASN A 27 3.88 15.20 1.08
N ASN A 28 3.83 13.99 0.51
CA ASN A 28 4.62 13.68 -0.69
C ASN A 28 4.21 14.56 -1.88
N ALA A 29 2.92 14.83 -2.06
CA ALA A 29 2.44 15.74 -3.10
C ALA A 29 2.92 17.19 -2.86
N ALA A 30 2.88 17.66 -1.61
CA ALA A 30 3.39 18.98 -1.24
C ALA A 30 4.91 19.10 -1.47
N ILE A 31 5.68 18.06 -1.15
CA ILE A 31 7.12 17.97 -1.43
C ILE A 31 7.40 18.08 -2.92
N ASP A 32 6.69 17.33 -3.77
CA ASP A 32 6.92 17.36 -5.22
C ASP A 32 6.52 18.70 -5.85
N LYS A 33 5.45 19.32 -5.36
CA LYS A 33 5.07 20.68 -5.76
C LYS A 33 6.16 21.69 -5.39
N LEU A 34 6.61 21.70 -4.13
CA LEU A 34 7.63 22.64 -3.66
C LEU A 34 8.98 22.42 -4.37
N LYS A 35 9.36 21.17 -4.66
CA LYS A 35 10.56 20.88 -5.47
C LYS A 35 10.50 21.50 -6.85
N THR A 36 9.31 21.51 -7.46
CA THR A 36 9.10 22.15 -8.77
C THR A 36 9.24 23.66 -8.66
N GLU A 37 8.59 24.28 -7.67
CA GLU A 37 8.71 25.73 -7.41
C GLU A 37 10.14 26.17 -7.10
N ILE A 38 10.90 25.37 -6.32
CA ILE A 38 12.32 25.63 -6.05
C ILE A 38 13.14 25.54 -7.34
N ALA A 39 12.90 24.53 -8.18
CA ALA A 39 13.63 24.38 -9.43
C ALA A 39 13.34 25.53 -10.40
N GLU A 40 12.08 25.96 -10.50
CA GLU A 40 11.67 27.13 -11.30
C GLU A 40 12.36 28.40 -10.81
N MET A 41 12.36 28.66 -9.50
CA MET A 41 13.05 29.81 -8.92
C MET A 41 14.57 29.79 -9.16
N MET A 42 15.21 28.63 -9.01
CA MET A 42 16.64 28.47 -9.31
C MET A 42 16.96 28.72 -10.78
N ILE A 43 16.05 28.39 -11.70
CA ILE A 43 16.19 28.69 -13.13
C ILE A 43 16.03 30.19 -13.37
N ASP A 44 14.97 30.81 -12.81
CA ASP A 44 14.66 32.22 -13.00
C ASP A 44 15.75 33.16 -12.45
N GLU A 45 16.36 32.78 -11.33
CA GLU A 45 17.44 33.55 -10.68
C GLU A 45 18.85 33.12 -11.12
N ASP A 46 18.98 32.19 -12.07
CA ASP A 46 20.25 31.64 -12.56
C ASP A 46 21.16 31.10 -11.41
N ILE A 47 20.55 30.39 -10.46
CA ILE A 47 21.21 29.77 -9.31
C ILE A 47 21.43 28.28 -9.60
N PRO A 48 22.65 27.84 -10.00
CA PRO A 48 22.91 26.44 -10.30
C PRO A 48 22.89 25.54 -9.05
N SER A 49 23.24 26.10 -7.88
CA SER A 49 23.19 25.40 -6.60
C SER A 49 23.10 26.35 -5.41
N GLN A 50 22.43 25.91 -4.34
CA GLN A 50 22.25 26.65 -3.09
C GLN A 50 22.55 25.76 -1.88
N GLY A 51 23.36 26.25 -0.94
CA GLY A 51 23.57 25.61 0.36
C GLY A 51 22.47 25.98 1.35
N TYR A 52 22.00 25.01 2.15
CA TYR A 52 21.07 25.24 3.26
C TYR A 52 21.23 24.16 4.34
N GLY A 53 21.56 24.60 5.57
CA GLY A 53 21.96 23.70 6.66
C GLY A 53 23.22 22.91 6.28
N ASP A 54 23.19 21.60 6.48
CA ASP A 54 24.30 20.69 6.16
C ASP A 54 24.26 20.17 4.70
N TYR A 55 23.39 20.71 3.84
CA TYR A 55 23.14 20.19 2.50
C TYR A 55 23.36 21.25 1.40
N ILE A 56 23.69 20.76 0.20
CA ILE A 56 23.72 21.56 -1.03
C ILE A 56 22.66 21.01 -1.97
N TYR A 57 21.83 21.91 -2.49
CA TYR A 57 20.77 21.64 -3.46
C TYR A 57 21.23 22.16 -4.81
N SER A 58 21.15 21.32 -5.85
CA SER A 58 21.57 21.69 -7.21
C SER A 58 20.52 21.24 -8.22
N LEU A 59 20.38 22.00 -9.31
CA LEU A 59 19.57 21.58 -10.45
C LEU A 59 20.18 20.33 -11.09
N GLN A 60 19.33 19.35 -11.42
CA GLN A 60 19.76 18.12 -12.06
C GLN A 60 18.79 17.76 -13.18
N ASP A 61 19.32 17.57 -14.38
CA ASP A 61 18.58 16.99 -15.50
C ASP A 61 18.38 15.50 -15.24
N LYS A 62 17.13 15.08 -15.04
CA LYS A 62 16.77 13.68 -14.84
C LYS A 62 15.62 13.28 -15.74
N VAL A 63 15.83 12.24 -16.52
CA VAL A 63 14.75 11.52 -17.19
C VAL A 63 14.19 10.49 -16.20
N LYS A 64 12.89 10.59 -15.92
CA LYS A 64 12.17 9.58 -15.13
C LYS A 64 11.36 8.70 -16.07
N TYR A 65 11.39 7.40 -15.82
CA TYR A 65 10.58 6.41 -16.51
C TYR A 65 9.48 5.93 -15.55
N SER A 66 8.23 5.95 -16.01
CA SER A 66 7.08 5.45 -15.26
C SER A 66 6.18 4.61 -16.17
N LYS A 67 5.45 3.66 -15.57
CA LYS A 67 4.47 2.85 -16.29
C LYS A 67 3.41 3.77 -16.92
N ARG A 68 3.07 3.52 -18.19
CA ARG A 68 1.94 4.18 -18.86
C ARG A 68 0.63 3.80 -18.15
N GLY A 69 -0.36 4.70 -18.17
CA GLY A 69 -1.65 4.43 -17.54
C GLY A 69 -2.35 3.21 -18.16
N GLU A 70 -3.14 2.49 -17.35
CA GLU A 70 -3.80 1.25 -17.78
C GLU A 70 -4.71 1.45 -19.01
N ALA A 71 -5.43 2.57 -19.07
CA ALA A 71 -6.31 2.87 -20.21
C ALA A 71 -5.53 2.94 -21.54
N TYR A 72 -4.34 3.54 -21.52
CA TYR A 72 -3.48 3.61 -22.69
C TYR A 72 -2.99 2.21 -23.10
N LEU A 73 -2.53 1.43 -22.13
CA LEU A 73 -2.06 0.06 -22.38
C LEU A 73 -3.17 -0.81 -22.97
N GLN A 74 -4.39 -0.73 -22.41
CA GLN A 74 -5.55 -1.46 -22.88
C GLN A 74 -5.97 -1.06 -24.29
N GLU A 75 -6.04 0.24 -24.58
CA GLU A 75 -6.35 0.76 -25.92
C GLU A 75 -5.37 0.26 -26.99
N HIS A 76 -4.10 0.09 -26.62
CA HIS A 76 -3.04 -0.36 -27.50
C HIS A 76 -2.84 -1.89 -27.47
N GLY A 77 -3.64 -2.62 -26.69
CA GLY A 77 -3.52 -4.08 -26.56
C GLY A 77 -2.19 -4.54 -25.96
N LEU A 78 -1.58 -3.73 -25.10
CA LEU A 78 -0.27 -4.00 -24.50
C LEU A 78 -0.42 -4.57 -23.09
N ASP A 79 0.16 -5.75 -22.83
CA ASP A 79 0.39 -6.22 -21.48
C ASP A 79 1.77 -5.73 -20.98
N PHE A 80 1.76 -4.93 -19.93
CA PHE A 80 2.99 -4.33 -19.39
C PHE A 80 4.02 -5.37 -18.95
N PHE A 81 3.60 -6.45 -18.31
CA PHE A 81 4.52 -7.45 -17.79
C PHE A 81 5.03 -8.36 -18.90
N GLU A 82 4.19 -8.75 -19.86
CA GLU A 82 4.65 -9.51 -21.04
C GLU A 82 5.68 -8.73 -21.83
N VAL A 83 5.42 -7.45 -22.13
CA VAL A 83 6.38 -6.59 -22.85
C VAL A 83 7.70 -6.50 -22.08
N LEU A 84 7.68 -6.32 -20.75
CA LEU A 84 8.92 -6.33 -19.97
C LEU A 84 9.67 -7.66 -20.07
N ARG A 85 8.97 -8.80 -20.02
CA ARG A 85 9.58 -10.13 -20.18
C ARG A 85 10.20 -10.31 -21.57
N GLU A 86 9.49 -9.93 -22.62
CA GLU A 86 9.98 -10.01 -24.01
C GLU A 86 11.23 -9.15 -24.24
N GLN A 87 11.33 -8.01 -23.56
CA GLN A 87 12.51 -7.14 -23.62
C GLN A 87 13.65 -7.60 -22.68
N GLY A 88 13.55 -8.77 -22.05
CA GLY A 88 14.56 -9.29 -21.13
C GLY A 88 14.60 -8.60 -19.77
N LEU A 89 13.59 -7.79 -19.43
CA LEU A 89 13.44 -7.11 -18.15
C LEU A 89 12.57 -7.89 -17.16
N GLY A 90 12.36 -9.18 -17.42
CA GLY A 90 11.56 -10.06 -16.57
C GLY A 90 12.06 -10.13 -15.13
N GLU A 91 13.38 -10.02 -14.90
CA GLU A 91 13.98 -10.03 -13.55
C GLU A 91 13.56 -8.83 -12.68
N LEU A 92 13.06 -7.73 -13.29
CA LEU A 92 12.49 -6.61 -12.53
C LEU A 92 11.12 -6.94 -11.94
N ILE A 93 10.43 -7.94 -12.50
CA ILE A 93 9.10 -8.34 -12.07
C ILE A 93 9.24 -9.21 -10.82
N LYS A 94 8.64 -8.75 -9.73
CA LYS A 94 8.51 -9.54 -8.51
C LYS A 94 7.18 -10.28 -8.51
N GLU A 95 7.23 -11.58 -8.74
CA GLU A 95 6.07 -12.45 -8.57
C GLU A 95 5.78 -12.58 -7.08
N THR A 96 4.60 -12.14 -6.66
CA THR A 96 4.18 -12.17 -5.26
C THR A 96 2.80 -12.76 -5.15
N VAL A 97 2.54 -13.46 -4.05
CA VAL A 97 1.20 -13.97 -3.72
C VAL A 97 0.58 -13.03 -2.70
N ASN A 98 -0.66 -12.60 -2.94
CA ASN A 98 -1.39 -11.82 -1.95
C ASN A 98 -1.68 -12.69 -0.72
N ALA A 99 -1.25 -12.26 0.47
CA ALA A 99 -1.40 -13.03 1.70
C ALA A 99 -2.86 -13.36 2.03
N GLY A 100 -3.81 -12.46 1.73
CA GLY A 100 -5.23 -12.71 1.91
C GLY A 100 -5.77 -13.77 0.97
N SER A 101 -5.40 -13.70 -0.32
CA SER A 101 -5.76 -14.72 -1.30
C SER A 101 -5.15 -16.08 -0.95
N LEU A 102 -3.88 -16.12 -0.52
CA LEU A 102 -3.23 -17.33 -0.05
C LEU A 102 -3.98 -17.92 1.15
N GLN A 103 -4.27 -17.10 2.16
CA GLN A 103 -5.01 -17.55 3.36
C GLN A 103 -6.37 -18.14 3.01
N SER A 104 -7.13 -17.50 2.11
CA SER A 104 -8.42 -18.03 1.66
C SER A 104 -8.28 -19.36 0.94
N ALA A 105 -7.29 -19.49 0.05
CA ALA A 105 -7.04 -20.74 -0.68
C ALA A 105 -6.59 -21.87 0.25
N MET A 106 -5.66 -21.61 1.19
CA MET A 106 -5.20 -22.61 2.16
C MET A 106 -6.34 -23.08 3.05
N LYS A 107 -7.21 -22.16 3.48
CA LYS A 107 -8.39 -22.49 4.28
C LYS A 107 -9.36 -23.41 3.52
N GLU A 108 -9.68 -23.09 2.28
CA GLU A 108 -10.58 -23.90 1.43
C GLU A 108 -10.02 -25.30 1.21
N ILE A 109 -8.72 -25.40 0.87
CA ILE A 109 -8.03 -26.68 0.71
C ILE A 109 -8.05 -27.49 2.01
N ALA A 110 -7.77 -26.88 3.16
CA ALA A 110 -7.81 -27.57 4.45
C ALA A 110 -9.23 -28.05 4.79
N GLU A 111 -10.27 -27.24 4.54
CA GLU A 111 -11.67 -27.63 4.77
C GLU A 111 -12.09 -28.84 3.93
N GLU A 112 -11.54 -29.00 2.72
CA GLU A 112 -11.76 -30.17 1.85
C GLU A 112 -10.96 -31.42 2.27
N ASN A 113 -9.90 -31.24 3.07
CA ASN A 113 -8.96 -32.28 3.49
C ASN A 113 -8.98 -32.48 5.02
N ASP A 114 -10.16 -32.56 5.62
CA ASP A 114 -10.37 -32.84 7.06
C ASP A 114 -9.64 -31.86 8.02
N GLY A 115 -9.39 -30.64 7.56
CA GLY A 115 -8.71 -29.59 8.33
C GLY A 115 -7.20 -29.56 8.15
N GLU A 116 -6.62 -30.42 7.30
CA GLU A 116 -5.17 -30.51 7.08
C GLU A 116 -4.77 -30.01 5.68
N LEU A 117 -3.59 -29.40 5.58
CA LEU A 117 -3.02 -29.06 4.27
C LEU A 117 -2.34 -30.28 3.65
N PRO A 118 -2.36 -30.40 2.31
CA PRO A 118 -1.51 -31.34 1.59
C PRO A 118 -0.03 -31.15 1.97
N PRO A 119 0.78 -32.23 2.04
CA PRO A 119 2.18 -32.14 2.50
C PRO A 119 3.03 -31.10 1.76
N GLU A 120 2.85 -30.97 0.45
CA GLU A 120 3.60 -30.01 -0.37
C GLU A 120 3.31 -28.55 0.02
N LEU A 121 2.08 -28.26 0.47
CA LEU A 121 1.69 -26.93 0.91
C LEU A 121 2.09 -26.70 2.38
N ASP A 122 1.98 -27.72 3.22
CA ASP A 122 2.39 -27.66 4.63
C ASP A 122 3.90 -27.41 4.77
N GLU A 123 4.72 -27.91 3.85
CA GLU A 123 6.17 -27.64 3.82
C GLU A 123 6.54 -26.18 3.51
N VAL A 124 5.65 -25.44 2.82
CA VAL A 124 5.92 -24.06 2.36
C VAL A 124 5.03 -23.01 3.00
N VAL A 125 4.03 -23.42 3.79
CA VAL A 125 3.10 -22.54 4.51
C VAL A 125 3.04 -22.96 5.98
N SER A 126 3.35 -22.02 6.88
CA SER A 126 3.17 -22.24 8.31
C SER A 126 1.73 -21.92 8.75
N SER A 127 1.06 -22.87 9.41
CA SER A 127 -0.22 -22.62 10.09
C SER A 127 -0.05 -22.42 11.60
N TYR A 128 -0.83 -21.51 12.19
CA TYR A 128 -0.94 -21.37 13.64
C TYR A 128 -2.37 -20.99 14.04
N GLU A 129 -2.81 -21.48 15.20
CA GLU A 129 -4.10 -21.10 15.77
C GLU A 129 -4.00 -19.76 16.51
N MET A 130 -4.98 -18.88 16.27
CA MET A 130 -5.09 -17.60 16.95
C MET A 130 -6.56 -17.22 17.14
N THR A 131 -6.87 -16.63 18.30
CA THR A 131 -8.13 -15.94 18.53
C THR A 131 -8.00 -14.49 18.07
N ASP A 132 -8.82 -14.09 17.09
CA ASP A 132 -8.82 -12.73 16.53
C ASP A 132 -10.11 -11.98 16.85
N ILE A 133 -10.10 -10.65 16.66
CA ILE A 133 -11.25 -9.76 16.86
C ILE A 133 -11.81 -9.35 15.50
N ALA A 134 -12.95 -9.93 15.12
CA ALA A 134 -13.68 -9.50 13.92
C ALA A 134 -14.46 -8.20 14.18
N ARG A 135 -14.21 -7.16 13.38
CA ARG A 135 -14.96 -5.90 13.39
C ARG A 135 -15.95 -5.87 12.23
N ARG A 136 -17.23 -5.64 12.53
CA ARG A 136 -18.27 -5.36 11.53
C ARG A 136 -19.15 -4.20 11.96
N LYS A 137 -19.60 -3.39 11.00
CA LYS A 137 -20.54 -2.29 11.28
C LYS A 137 -21.88 -2.89 11.75
N SER A 138 -22.36 -2.45 12.91
CA SER A 138 -23.67 -2.88 13.41
C SER A 138 -24.79 -2.27 12.57
N THR A 139 -25.69 -3.12 12.08
CA THR A 139 -26.95 -2.71 11.42
C THR A 139 -28.08 -2.51 12.43
N ASN A 140 -27.84 -2.77 13.71
CA ASN A 140 -28.86 -2.73 14.75
C ASN A 140 -29.15 -1.28 15.18
N LYS A 141 -30.38 -0.81 14.91
CA LYS A 141 -30.86 0.55 15.24
C LYS A 141 -30.73 0.88 16.73
N ALA A 142 -30.83 -0.09 17.63
CA ALA A 142 -30.72 0.14 19.08
C ALA A 142 -29.29 0.49 19.51
N LEU A 143 -28.28 -0.13 18.87
CA LEU A 143 -26.86 0.15 19.11
C LEU A 143 -26.42 1.50 18.53
N LYS A 144 -27.01 1.93 17.41
CA LYS A 144 -26.77 3.28 16.84
C LYS A 144 -27.25 4.39 17.79
N ARG A 145 -28.48 4.24 18.31
CA ARG A 145 -29.03 5.15 19.33
C ARG A 145 -28.17 5.23 20.60
N ALA A 146 -27.55 4.13 21.01
CA ALA A 146 -26.65 4.10 22.17
C ALA A 146 -25.28 4.78 21.89
N LYS A 147 -24.86 4.90 20.62
CA LYS A 147 -23.67 5.64 20.20
C LYS A 147 -23.94 7.13 19.90
N GLY A 148 -25.20 7.58 19.98
CA GLY A 148 -25.57 8.97 19.66
C GLY A 148 -25.61 9.29 18.16
N GLU A 149 -25.65 8.26 17.30
CA GLU A 149 -25.85 8.37 15.84
C GLU A 149 -27.31 8.14 15.43
#